data_AF-A0A0A1WD32-F1
#
_entry.id   AF-A0A0A1WD32-F1
#
_cell.length_a   1.000
_cell.length_b   1.000
_cell.length_c   1.000
_cell.angle_alpha   90.00
_cell.angle_beta   90.00
_cell.angle_gamma   90.00
#
_symmetry.space_group_name_H-M   'P 1'
#
loop_
_entity.id
_entity.type
_entity.pdbx_description
1 polymer ?
#
loop_
_entity_poly.entity_id
_entity_poly.type
_entity_poly.pdbx_seq_one_letter_code
_entity_poly.pdbx_strand_id
1 'polypeptide(L)'
;MQVRDQTLDEIKASLSPLTVEWMDDAAREAMALLAELPVKDTYDRNDVAAMLDQGFDRGILCARLFLMLSKDAMTTALSKELPEGYGAKRYKADRETFLDALDRLGLPDKMAATINYQPIWSDILKERLRSGRGSAIQGQKRGRGLEDFTEVLVREVFGDAYETRCTFTGADGKTAKCDIAIPDKNRPRIVIEVKGYNATGSKMTDIIGDLDAIIDAKRHDTTLLFVTDGSTWAARLSDLRKIVDRQNQGKIARIYTTKMQADFLADLEGLKGSMGL
;
A
#
# COMPACT_ATOMS: atom_id res chain seq x y z
N MET A 1 45.39 -4.78 1.39
CA MET A 1 44.44 -3.64 1.39
C MET A 1 45.26 -2.37 1.31
N GLN A 2 45.16 -1.61 0.22
CA GLN A 2 45.79 -0.29 0.13
C GLN A 2 44.78 0.75 0.62
N VAL A 3 45.19 1.59 1.56
CA VAL A 3 44.39 2.74 1.99
C VAL A 3 44.67 3.86 0.98
N ARG A 4 43.64 4.26 0.24
CA ARG A 4 43.70 5.34 -0.75
C ARG A 4 42.41 6.16 -0.66
N ASP A 5 42.54 7.46 -0.78
CA ASP A 5 41.42 8.38 -0.90
C ASP A 5 40.83 8.33 -2.32
N GLN A 6 39.51 8.13 -2.40
CA GLN A 6 38.74 8.14 -3.65
C GLN A 6 37.92 9.43 -3.72
N THR A 7 37.89 10.05 -4.90
CA THR A 7 37.08 11.24 -5.17
C THR A 7 35.66 10.86 -5.61
N LEU A 8 34.70 11.77 -5.46
CA LEU A 8 33.31 11.56 -5.88
C LEU A 8 33.20 11.28 -7.38
N ASP A 9 34.02 11.94 -8.20
CA ASP A 9 34.00 11.77 -9.65
C ASP A 9 34.58 10.41 -10.08
N GLU A 10 35.60 9.90 -9.38
CA GLU A 10 36.11 8.53 -9.57
C GLU A 10 35.02 7.49 -9.25
N ILE A 11 34.25 7.68 -8.17
CA ILE A 11 33.14 6.78 -7.83
C ILE A 11 32.03 6.84 -8.88
N LYS A 12 31.60 8.04 -9.29
CA LYS A 12 30.56 8.20 -10.33
C LYS A 12 30.95 7.56 -11.66
N ALA A 13 32.20 7.73 -12.09
CA ALA A 13 32.72 7.13 -13.32
C ALA A 13 32.79 5.59 -13.24
N SER A 14 32.91 5.05 -12.02
CA SER A 14 32.94 3.60 -11.76
C SER A 14 31.57 2.94 -11.59
N LEU A 15 30.47 3.71 -11.57
CA LEU A 15 29.13 3.16 -11.45
C LEU A 15 28.73 2.44 -12.74
N SER A 16 28.51 1.13 -12.66
CA SER A 16 27.88 0.35 -13.73
C SER A 16 26.43 0.02 -13.38
N PRO A 17 25.55 -0.16 -14.36
CA PRO A 17 24.22 -0.71 -14.11
C PRO A 17 24.33 -2.08 -13.44
N LEU A 18 23.65 -2.28 -12.32
CA LEU A 18 23.42 -3.62 -11.78
C LEU A 18 22.30 -4.25 -12.61
N THR A 19 22.66 -5.03 -13.63
CA THR A 19 21.70 -5.86 -14.36
C THR A 19 21.38 -7.08 -13.51
N VAL A 20 20.23 -7.06 -12.86
CA VAL A 20 19.69 -8.22 -12.15
C VAL A 20 18.77 -8.96 -13.11
N GLU A 21 18.91 -10.29 -13.21
CA GLU A 21 17.96 -11.12 -13.94
C GLU A 21 16.59 -10.96 -13.29
N TRP A 22 15.60 -10.48 -14.06
CA TRP A 22 14.26 -10.22 -13.54
C TRP A 22 13.44 -11.50 -13.36
N MET A 23 13.82 -12.58 -14.05
CA MET A 23 13.16 -13.88 -14.00
C MET A 23 13.71 -14.70 -12.84
N ASP A 24 12.95 -14.75 -11.75
CA ASP A 24 13.11 -15.82 -10.78
C ASP A 24 12.45 -17.12 -11.29
N ASP A 25 12.63 -18.22 -10.56
CA ASP A 25 12.09 -19.53 -10.96
C ASP A 25 10.55 -19.48 -11.05
N ALA A 26 9.88 -18.71 -10.19
CA ALA A 26 8.43 -18.55 -10.22
C ALA A 26 7.95 -17.84 -11.50
N ALA A 27 8.65 -16.79 -11.95
CA ALA A 27 8.37 -16.13 -13.20
C ALA A 27 8.62 -17.06 -14.39
N ARG A 28 9.69 -17.86 -14.36
CA ARG A 28 10.00 -18.84 -15.42
C ARG A 28 8.91 -19.90 -15.54
N GLU A 29 8.45 -20.45 -14.41
CA GLU A 29 7.38 -21.47 -14.38
C GLU A 29 6.02 -20.92 -14.84
N ALA A 30 5.69 -19.68 -14.46
CA ALA A 30 4.45 -19.03 -14.91
C ALA A 30 4.48 -18.73 -16.41
N MET A 31 5.62 -18.29 -16.95
CA MET A 31 5.78 -18.07 -18.39
C MET A 31 5.65 -19.37 -19.19
N ALA A 32 6.19 -20.48 -18.67
CA ALA A 32 6.02 -21.79 -19.29
C ALA A 32 4.54 -22.19 -19.33
N LEU A 33 3.81 -22.02 -18.21
CA LEU A 33 2.38 -22.32 -18.14
C LEU A 33 1.56 -21.44 -19.11
N LEU A 34 1.85 -20.14 -19.19
CA LEU A 34 1.18 -19.23 -20.12
C LEU A 34 1.39 -19.64 -21.59
N ALA A 35 2.58 -20.14 -21.93
CA ALA A 35 2.88 -20.60 -23.29
C ALA A 35 2.14 -21.89 -23.67
N GLU A 36 1.74 -22.68 -22.68
CA GLU A 36 0.99 -23.94 -22.88
C GLU A 36 -0.53 -23.73 -22.89
N LEU A 37 -1.03 -22.54 -22.52
CA LEU A 37 -2.47 -22.27 -22.54
C LEU A 37 -3.01 -22.33 -23.98
N PRO A 38 -4.06 -23.13 -24.23
CA PRO A 38 -4.66 -23.19 -25.56
C PRO A 38 -5.31 -21.86 -25.92
N VAL A 39 -5.16 -21.41 -27.16
CA VAL A 39 -5.86 -20.23 -27.69
C VAL A 39 -7.30 -20.62 -28.02
N LYS A 40 -8.26 -19.99 -27.34
CA LYS A 40 -9.70 -20.25 -27.48
C LYS A 40 -10.48 -18.94 -27.51
N ASP A 41 -11.61 -18.91 -28.23
CA ASP A 41 -12.51 -17.76 -28.25
C ASP A 41 -13.13 -17.50 -26.86
N THR A 42 -13.42 -18.56 -26.12
CA THR A 42 -13.99 -18.52 -24.77
C THR A 42 -13.26 -19.48 -23.86
N TYR A 43 -13.14 -19.10 -22.59
CA TYR A 43 -12.61 -19.94 -21.53
C TYR A 43 -13.71 -20.25 -20.53
N ASP A 44 -13.64 -21.43 -19.94
CA ASP A 44 -14.59 -21.87 -18.93
C ASP A 44 -13.90 -22.23 -17.61
N ARG A 45 -14.70 -22.72 -16.67
CA ARG A 45 -14.23 -23.23 -15.38
C ARG A 45 -13.18 -24.33 -15.53
N ASN A 46 -13.35 -25.24 -16.50
CA ASN A 46 -12.43 -26.36 -16.67
C ASN A 46 -11.06 -25.87 -17.11
N ASP A 47 -11.01 -24.82 -17.94
CA ASP A 47 -9.75 -24.18 -18.32
C ASP A 47 -9.02 -23.58 -17.12
N VAL A 48 -9.74 -22.84 -16.27
CA VAL A 48 -9.17 -22.27 -15.03
C VAL A 48 -8.67 -23.38 -14.12
N ALA A 49 -9.45 -24.44 -13.96
CA ALA A 49 -9.09 -25.55 -13.09
C ALA A 49 -7.89 -26.34 -13.62
N ALA A 50 -7.80 -26.57 -14.94
CA ALA A 50 -6.65 -27.19 -15.58
C ALA A 50 -5.38 -26.35 -15.40
N MET A 51 -5.49 -25.03 -15.47
CA MET A 51 -4.37 -24.11 -15.19
C MET A 51 -3.88 -24.21 -13.74
N LEU A 52 -4.79 -24.31 -12.76
CA LEU A 52 -4.44 -24.45 -11.35
C LEU A 52 -3.89 -25.84 -10.99
N ASP A 53 -4.42 -26.90 -11.61
CA ASP A 53 -4.03 -28.30 -11.36
C ASP A 53 -2.62 -28.62 -11.84
N GLN A 54 -2.15 -27.92 -12.88
CA GLN A 54 -0.77 -28.02 -13.35
C GLN A 54 0.23 -27.47 -12.32
N GLY A 55 -0.22 -26.73 -11.31
CA GLY A 55 0.60 -26.25 -10.22
C GLY A 55 -0.02 -24.99 -9.64
N PHE A 56 -0.53 -25.08 -8.42
CA PHE A 56 -1.37 -24.02 -7.86
C PHE A 56 -0.67 -22.67 -7.81
N ASP A 57 0.60 -22.61 -7.39
CA ASP A 57 1.31 -21.34 -7.21
C ASP A 57 1.59 -20.63 -8.55
N ARG A 58 1.97 -21.38 -9.60
CA ARG A 58 2.12 -20.84 -10.96
C ARG A 58 0.79 -20.50 -11.61
N GLY A 59 -0.24 -21.33 -11.39
CA GLY A 59 -1.59 -21.10 -11.92
C GLY A 59 -2.25 -19.87 -11.31
N ILE A 60 -2.14 -19.68 -9.99
CA ILE A 60 -2.68 -18.48 -9.32
C ILE A 60 -1.88 -17.23 -9.69
N LEU A 61 -0.58 -17.36 -9.97
CA LEU A 61 0.21 -16.27 -10.55
C LEU A 61 -0.30 -15.89 -11.95
N CYS A 62 -0.60 -16.86 -12.82
CA CYS A 62 -1.20 -16.61 -14.13
C CYS A 62 -2.58 -15.95 -14.01
N ALA A 63 -3.44 -16.44 -13.12
CA ALA A 63 -4.75 -15.83 -12.85
C ALA A 63 -4.63 -14.35 -12.45
N ARG A 64 -3.65 -14.02 -11.60
CA ARG A 64 -3.36 -12.63 -11.22
C ARG A 64 -2.96 -11.74 -12.39
N LEU A 65 -2.20 -12.28 -13.35
CA LEU A 65 -1.80 -11.55 -14.55
C LEU A 65 -3.02 -11.23 -15.43
N PHE A 66 -3.90 -12.20 -15.68
CA PHE A 66 -5.15 -11.97 -16.42
C PHE A 66 -6.08 -10.98 -15.72
N LEU A 67 -6.20 -11.07 -14.40
CA LEU A 67 -7.03 -10.16 -13.60
C LEU A 67 -6.36 -8.79 -13.37
N MET A 68 -5.09 -8.63 -13.76
CA MET A 68 -4.30 -7.44 -13.49
C MET A 68 -4.19 -7.07 -12.00
N LEU A 69 -4.13 -8.09 -11.13
CA LEU A 69 -4.09 -7.92 -9.67
C LEU A 69 -2.68 -8.11 -9.10
N SER A 70 -2.29 -7.22 -8.19
CA SER A 70 -1.12 -7.45 -7.32
C SER A 70 -1.36 -8.65 -6.40
N LYS A 71 -0.31 -9.15 -5.74
CA LYS A 71 -0.43 -10.25 -4.77
C LYS A 71 -1.43 -9.90 -3.67
N ASP A 72 -1.32 -8.71 -3.10
CA ASP A 72 -2.17 -8.28 -2.00
C ASP A 72 -3.61 -7.98 -2.45
N ALA A 73 -3.78 -7.43 -3.65
CA ALA A 73 -5.11 -7.20 -4.23
C ALA A 73 -5.84 -8.52 -4.49
N MET A 74 -5.14 -9.52 -5.04
CA MET A 74 -5.67 -10.87 -5.22
C MET A 74 -6.04 -11.52 -3.88
N THR A 75 -5.14 -11.46 -2.90
CA THR A 75 -5.39 -11.99 -1.56
C THR A 75 -6.64 -11.35 -0.94
N THR A 76 -6.78 -10.03 -1.06
CA THR A 76 -7.95 -9.29 -0.56
C THR A 76 -9.23 -9.73 -1.27
N ALA A 77 -9.19 -9.83 -2.60
CA ALA A 77 -10.33 -10.22 -3.42
C ALA A 77 -10.77 -11.66 -3.10
N LEU A 78 -9.84 -12.61 -3.06
CA LEU A 78 -10.13 -14.01 -2.72
C LEU A 78 -10.61 -14.16 -1.28
N SER A 79 -10.02 -13.44 -0.31
CA SER A 79 -10.43 -13.56 1.10
C SER A 79 -11.86 -13.08 1.34
N LYS A 80 -12.38 -12.18 0.49
CA LYS A 80 -13.78 -11.75 0.52
C LYS A 80 -14.73 -12.86 0.04
N GLU A 81 -14.33 -13.60 -0.98
CA GLU A 81 -15.12 -14.70 -1.55
C GLU A 81 -14.91 -16.03 -0.79
N LEU A 82 -13.75 -16.21 -0.14
CA LEU A 82 -13.27 -17.43 0.50
C LEU A 82 -12.79 -17.15 1.94
N PRO A 83 -13.69 -16.99 2.91
CA PRO A 83 -13.34 -16.63 4.28
C PRO A 83 -12.52 -17.71 5.02
N GLU A 84 -12.61 -18.97 4.61
CA GLU A 84 -11.91 -20.12 5.22
C GLU A 84 -10.51 -20.38 4.61
N GLY A 85 -9.94 -19.38 3.92
CA GLY A 85 -8.62 -19.44 3.32
C GLY A 85 -8.66 -19.49 1.79
N TYR A 86 -7.56 -19.10 1.15
CA TYR A 86 -7.49 -18.82 -0.29
C TYR A 86 -6.25 -19.42 -0.99
N GLY A 87 -5.53 -20.32 -0.31
CA GLY A 87 -4.33 -20.98 -0.85
C GLY A 87 -4.58 -22.39 -1.37
N ALA A 88 -3.51 -23.08 -1.79
CA ALA A 88 -3.57 -24.43 -2.37
C ALA A 88 -4.33 -25.44 -1.50
N LYS A 89 -4.23 -25.34 -0.17
CA LYS A 89 -4.99 -26.18 0.76
C LYS A 89 -6.50 -25.99 0.62
N ARG A 90 -6.98 -24.74 0.50
CA ARG A 90 -8.41 -24.46 0.25
C ARG A 90 -8.83 -25.03 -1.10
N TYR A 91 -8.06 -24.75 -2.15
CA TYR A 91 -8.37 -25.25 -3.50
C TYR A 91 -8.50 -26.78 -3.55
N LYS A 92 -7.61 -27.51 -2.85
CA LYS A 92 -7.69 -28.97 -2.76
C LYS A 92 -8.87 -29.48 -1.92
N ALA A 93 -9.24 -28.76 -0.86
CA ALA A 93 -10.31 -29.15 0.04
C ALA A 93 -11.70 -28.91 -0.56
N ASP A 94 -11.87 -27.80 -1.28
CA ASP A 94 -13.14 -27.37 -1.85
C ASP A 94 -12.89 -26.63 -3.17
N ARG A 95 -12.65 -27.43 -4.21
CA ARG A 95 -12.27 -26.98 -5.55
C ARG A 95 -13.37 -26.14 -6.19
N GLU A 96 -14.62 -26.57 -6.09
CA GLU A 96 -15.74 -25.89 -6.76
C GLU A 96 -15.97 -24.50 -6.18
N THR A 97 -15.97 -24.35 -4.85
CA THR A 97 -16.14 -23.03 -4.23
C THR A 97 -14.97 -22.09 -4.58
N PHE A 98 -13.75 -22.62 -4.71
CA PHE A 98 -12.61 -21.82 -5.14
C PHE A 98 -12.75 -21.33 -6.59
N LEU A 99 -13.22 -22.21 -7.48
CA LEU A 99 -13.46 -21.86 -8.89
C LEU A 99 -14.62 -20.87 -9.02
N ASP A 100 -15.69 -21.01 -8.24
CA ASP A 100 -16.78 -20.02 -8.16
C ASP A 100 -16.25 -18.62 -7.79
N ALA A 101 -15.30 -18.54 -6.85
CA ALA A 101 -14.68 -17.27 -6.48
C ALA A 101 -13.92 -16.64 -7.66
N LEU A 102 -13.17 -17.44 -8.43
CA LEU A 102 -12.46 -16.95 -9.62
C LEU A 102 -13.41 -16.56 -10.76
N ASP A 103 -14.50 -17.30 -10.93
CA ASP A 103 -15.58 -16.97 -11.88
C ASP A 103 -16.21 -15.62 -11.53
N ARG A 104 -16.51 -15.36 -10.25
CA ARG A 104 -17.04 -14.06 -9.77
C ARG A 104 -16.05 -12.90 -9.93
N LEU A 105 -14.76 -13.17 -9.89
CA LEU A 105 -13.73 -12.18 -10.24
C LEU A 105 -13.62 -11.93 -11.75
N GLY A 106 -14.35 -12.70 -12.57
CA GLY A 106 -14.39 -12.57 -14.03
C GLY A 106 -13.16 -13.15 -14.72
N LEU A 107 -12.47 -14.12 -14.10
CA LEU A 107 -11.22 -14.67 -14.64
C LEU A 107 -11.41 -15.26 -16.06
N PRO A 108 -12.42 -16.10 -16.35
CA PRO A 108 -12.58 -16.66 -17.70
C PRO A 108 -12.75 -15.58 -18.78
N ASP A 109 -13.56 -14.56 -18.51
CA ASP A 109 -13.77 -13.43 -19.42
C ASP A 109 -12.48 -12.64 -19.65
N LYS A 110 -11.67 -12.43 -18.60
CA LYS A 110 -10.37 -11.76 -18.72
C LYS A 110 -9.34 -12.59 -19.49
N MET A 111 -9.36 -13.92 -19.34
CA MET A 111 -8.54 -14.82 -20.15
C MET A 111 -8.91 -14.70 -21.63
N ALA A 112 -10.20 -14.82 -21.95
CA ALA A 112 -10.71 -14.70 -23.32
C ALA A 112 -10.35 -13.34 -23.94
N ALA A 113 -10.61 -12.25 -23.21
CA ALA A 113 -10.32 -10.91 -23.70
C ALA A 113 -8.82 -10.68 -23.93
N THR A 114 -7.95 -11.25 -23.09
CA THR A 114 -6.50 -11.05 -23.16
C THR A 114 -5.86 -11.90 -24.26
N ILE A 115 -6.23 -13.19 -24.35
CA ILE A 115 -5.61 -14.12 -25.31
C ILE A 115 -6.04 -13.80 -26.74
N ASN A 116 -7.30 -13.41 -26.95
CA ASN A 116 -7.80 -13.04 -28.28
C ASN A 116 -7.48 -11.59 -28.68
N TYR A 117 -6.83 -10.83 -27.79
CA TYR A 117 -6.40 -9.49 -28.11
C TYR A 117 -5.24 -9.50 -29.11
N GLN A 118 -5.33 -8.66 -30.13
CA GLN A 118 -4.27 -8.44 -31.11
C GLN A 118 -3.52 -7.15 -30.75
N PRO A 119 -2.41 -7.22 -29.97
CA PRO A 119 -1.73 -6.02 -29.51
C PRO A 119 -1.05 -5.29 -30.66
N ILE A 120 -1.16 -3.97 -30.68
CA ILE A 120 -0.32 -3.13 -31.54
C ILE A 120 0.86 -2.59 -30.75
N TRP A 121 1.88 -2.08 -31.46
CA TRP A 121 3.12 -1.57 -30.84
C TRP A 121 2.85 -0.53 -29.74
N SER A 122 1.79 0.28 -29.89
CA SER A 122 1.43 1.29 -28.89
C SER A 122 0.98 0.68 -27.57
N ASP A 123 0.37 -0.50 -27.58
CA ASP A 123 -0.10 -1.15 -26.35
C ASP A 123 1.09 -1.72 -25.56
N ILE A 124 2.10 -2.24 -26.25
CA ILE A 124 3.36 -2.65 -25.61
C ILE A 124 4.03 -1.44 -24.93
N LEU A 125 4.04 -0.27 -25.58
CA LEU A 125 4.59 0.94 -24.97
C LEU A 125 3.73 1.48 -23.82
N LYS A 126 2.40 1.42 -23.92
CA LYS A 126 1.50 1.75 -22.80
C LYS A 126 1.77 0.84 -21.61
N GLU A 127 1.97 -0.45 -21.85
CA GLU A 127 2.25 -1.42 -20.79
C GLU A 127 3.60 -1.19 -20.13
N ARG A 128 4.65 -0.88 -20.90
CA ARG A 128 5.96 -0.45 -20.34
C ARG A 128 5.85 0.84 -19.54
N LEU A 129 5.06 1.81 -20.03
CA LEU A 129 4.83 3.06 -19.32
C LEU A 129 4.05 2.82 -18.02
N ARG A 130 3.08 1.90 -18.04
CA ARG A 130 2.27 1.50 -16.88
C ARG A 130 3.12 0.78 -15.83
N SER A 131 3.91 -0.21 -16.22
CA SER A 131 4.74 -1.01 -15.30
C SER A 131 5.89 -0.21 -14.70
N GLY A 132 6.53 0.67 -15.47
CA GLY A 132 7.57 1.57 -14.97
C GLY A 132 7.00 2.80 -14.26
N ARG A 133 6.62 3.82 -15.04
CA ARG A 133 6.20 5.13 -14.53
C ARG A 133 4.83 5.07 -13.83
N GLY A 134 3.89 4.30 -14.38
CA GLY A 134 2.53 4.17 -13.84
C GLY A 134 2.50 3.61 -12.44
N SER A 135 3.28 2.56 -12.17
CA SER A 135 3.43 1.96 -10.83
C SER A 135 3.91 2.98 -9.79
N ALA A 136 4.96 3.76 -10.13
CA ALA A 136 5.47 4.81 -9.25
C ALA A 136 4.45 5.93 -9.01
N ILE A 137 3.74 6.38 -10.05
CA ILE A 137 2.70 7.41 -9.92
C ILE A 137 1.52 6.90 -9.09
N GLN A 138 1.08 5.66 -9.27
CA GLN A 138 -0.02 5.07 -8.50
C GLN A 138 0.33 4.98 -7.01
N GLY A 139 1.55 4.55 -6.68
CA GLY A 139 2.02 4.54 -5.30
C GLY A 139 2.05 5.94 -4.68
N GLN A 140 2.58 6.93 -5.41
CA GLN A 140 2.62 8.32 -4.96
C GLN A 140 1.24 8.95 -4.79
N LYS A 141 0.32 8.74 -5.75
CA LYS A 141 -1.06 9.26 -5.70
C LYS A 141 -1.87 8.68 -4.55
N ARG A 142 -1.66 7.40 -4.19
CA ARG A 142 -2.35 6.78 -3.05
C ARG A 142 -1.94 7.39 -1.72
N GLY A 143 -0.64 7.57 -1.49
CA GLY A 143 -0.13 8.24 -0.28
C GLY A 143 -0.59 9.69 -0.20
N ARG A 144 -0.39 10.44 -1.29
CA ARG A 144 -0.83 11.84 -1.38
C ARG A 144 -2.34 12.00 -1.23
N GLY A 145 -3.13 11.08 -1.77
CA GLY A 145 -4.59 11.15 -1.67
C GLY A 145 -5.10 11.06 -0.23
N LEU A 146 -4.43 10.30 0.64
CA LEU A 146 -4.80 10.25 2.06
C LEU A 146 -4.37 11.53 2.79
N GLU A 147 -3.16 12.05 2.51
CA GLU A 147 -2.70 13.35 3.02
C GLU A 147 -3.67 14.48 2.61
N ASP A 148 -4.04 14.55 1.32
CA ASP A 148 -4.96 15.54 0.78
C ASP A 148 -6.36 15.42 1.43
N PHE A 149 -6.87 14.19 1.62
CA PHE A 149 -8.13 13.95 2.33
C PHE A 149 -8.10 14.48 3.76
N THR A 150 -7.03 14.19 4.51
CA THR A 150 -6.89 14.67 5.89
C THR A 150 -6.77 16.19 5.93
N GLU A 151 -5.99 16.79 5.03
CA GLU A 151 -5.78 18.24 4.99
C GLU A 151 -7.09 19.00 4.71
N VAL A 152 -7.94 18.50 3.80
CA VAL A 152 -9.26 19.11 3.53
C VAL A 152 -10.09 19.24 4.79
N LEU A 153 -10.15 18.19 5.61
CA LEU A 153 -10.94 18.17 6.85
C LEU A 153 -10.31 19.05 7.95
N VAL A 154 -8.99 19.10 8.03
CA VAL A 154 -8.29 20.02 8.93
C VAL A 154 -8.57 21.46 8.54
N ARG A 155 -8.49 21.80 7.26
CA ARG A 155 -8.74 23.15 6.75
C ARG A 155 -10.19 23.58 6.99
N GLU A 156 -11.14 22.66 6.89
CA GLU A 156 -12.55 22.91 7.20
C GLU A 156 -12.73 23.42 8.65
N VAL A 157 -11.97 22.87 9.60
CA VAL A 157 -12.10 23.22 11.03
C VAL A 157 -11.18 24.39 11.43
N PHE A 158 -9.94 24.42 10.95
CA PHE A 158 -8.90 25.36 11.41
C PHE A 158 -8.59 26.49 10.41
N GLY A 159 -9.21 26.52 9.24
CA GLY A 159 -8.84 27.48 8.19
C GLY A 159 -7.36 27.31 7.84
N ASP A 160 -6.61 28.40 7.71
CA ASP A 160 -5.16 28.36 7.42
C ASP A 160 -4.27 28.25 8.68
N ALA A 161 -4.86 28.02 9.86
CA ALA A 161 -4.13 27.94 11.13
C ALA A 161 -3.49 26.55 11.36
N TYR A 162 -2.67 26.10 10.42
CA TYR A 162 -1.89 24.87 10.51
C TYR A 162 -0.68 24.88 9.56
N GLU A 163 0.31 24.02 9.81
CA GLU A 163 1.45 23.79 8.90
C GLU A 163 1.51 22.32 8.46
N THR A 164 1.74 22.08 7.16
CA THR A 164 1.87 20.72 6.60
C THR A 164 3.31 20.28 6.41
N ARG A 165 3.56 18.96 6.43
CA ARG A 165 4.83 18.28 6.12
C ARG A 165 6.02 18.97 6.79
N CYS A 166 5.89 19.20 8.09
CA CYS A 166 6.84 20.00 8.86
C CYS A 166 7.60 19.16 9.89
N THR A 167 8.67 19.74 10.41
CA THR A 167 9.33 19.26 11.63
C THR A 167 8.87 20.17 12.77
N PHE A 168 8.13 19.62 13.73
CA PHE A 168 7.62 20.38 14.86
C PHE A 168 8.58 20.33 16.04
N THR A 169 8.49 21.33 16.92
CA THR A 169 9.23 21.43 18.18
C THR A 169 8.32 21.04 19.34
N GLY A 170 8.75 20.07 20.14
CA GLY A 170 8.00 19.53 21.26
C GLY A 170 8.67 19.77 22.61
N ALA A 171 8.60 18.78 23.50
CA ALA A 171 9.16 18.87 24.85
C ALA A 171 10.69 18.97 24.80
N ASP A 172 11.27 19.79 25.67
CA ASP A 172 12.72 19.95 25.84
C ASP A 172 13.49 20.27 24.55
N GLY A 173 12.82 20.91 23.58
CA GLY A 173 13.41 21.24 22.28
C GLY A 173 13.57 20.05 21.33
N LYS A 174 13.06 18.86 21.68
CA LYS A 174 13.02 17.72 20.77
C LYS A 174 12.17 18.04 19.55
N THR A 175 12.57 17.49 18.41
CA THR A 175 11.86 17.70 17.15
C THR A 175 11.49 16.37 16.50
N ALA A 176 10.32 16.32 15.88
CA ALA A 176 9.90 15.18 15.06
C ALA A 176 9.20 15.67 13.80
N LYS A 177 9.23 14.84 12.75
CA LYS A 177 8.46 15.10 11.52
C LYS A 177 7.01 14.73 11.75
N CYS A 178 6.11 15.48 11.15
CA CYS A 178 4.70 15.15 11.07
C CYS A 178 4.08 15.69 9.78
N ASP A 179 2.93 15.15 9.41
CA ASP A 179 2.20 15.61 8.23
C ASP A 179 1.42 16.91 8.50
N ILE A 180 0.88 17.13 9.70
CA ILE A 180 0.15 18.35 10.06
C ILE A 180 0.44 18.75 11.51
N ALA A 181 0.76 20.03 11.73
CA ALA A 181 0.90 20.65 13.05
C ALA A 181 -0.06 21.84 13.20
N ILE A 182 -0.82 21.87 14.29
CA ILE A 182 -1.86 22.88 14.57
C ILE A 182 -1.59 23.50 15.94
N PRO A 183 -1.57 24.85 16.11
CA PRO A 183 -1.77 25.84 15.06
C PRO A 183 -0.53 26.09 14.19
N ASP A 184 0.65 25.75 14.69
CA ASP A 184 1.94 25.90 14.00
C ASP A 184 2.94 24.84 14.48
N LYS A 185 4.08 24.73 13.79
CA LYS A 185 5.11 23.73 14.11
C LYS A 185 5.94 24.05 15.34
N ASN A 186 5.99 25.30 15.79
CA ASN A 186 6.85 25.70 16.92
C ASN A 186 6.22 25.36 18.26
N ARG A 187 4.90 25.43 18.36
CA ARG A 187 4.15 25.07 19.57
C ARG A 187 2.81 24.38 19.23
N PRO A 188 2.84 23.21 18.59
CA PRO A 188 1.61 22.52 18.23
C PRO A 188 0.82 22.06 19.45
N ARG A 189 -0.49 22.24 19.38
CA ARG A 189 -1.50 21.67 20.27
C ARG A 189 -2.07 20.36 19.72
N ILE A 190 -2.07 20.21 18.40
CA ILE A 190 -2.45 18.97 17.71
C ILE A 190 -1.37 18.66 16.69
N VAL A 191 -0.96 17.39 16.63
CA VAL A 191 -0.10 16.84 15.60
C VAL A 191 -0.83 15.67 14.95
N ILE A 192 -0.82 15.62 13.62
CA ILE A 192 -1.45 14.56 12.84
C ILE A 192 -0.41 13.91 11.95
N GLU A 193 -0.36 12.58 12.03
CA GLU A 193 0.45 11.75 11.15
C GLU A 193 -0.46 10.93 10.24
N VAL A 194 -0.16 10.92 8.93
CA VAL A 194 -1.00 10.34 7.88
C VAL A 194 -0.23 9.29 7.11
N LYS A 195 -0.70 8.03 7.16
CA LYS A 195 0.01 6.91 6.54
C LYS A 195 -0.93 5.94 5.86
N GLY A 196 -0.87 5.88 4.53
CA GLY A 196 -1.63 4.94 3.71
C GLY A 196 -0.81 3.70 3.32
N TYR A 197 -1.39 2.51 3.46
CA TYR A 197 -0.75 1.24 3.13
C TYR A 197 -1.32 0.64 1.82
N ASN A 198 -0.73 1.05 0.68
CA ASN A 198 -0.85 0.42 -0.66
C ASN A 198 0.08 1.11 -1.70
N ALA A 199 1.18 1.74 -1.27
CA ALA A 199 2.08 2.52 -2.11
C ALA A 199 3.40 1.76 -2.31
N THR A 200 3.74 1.40 -3.55
CA THR A 200 5.02 0.79 -3.91
C THR A 200 6.18 1.77 -3.67
N GLY A 201 7.30 1.26 -3.15
CA GLY A 201 8.53 2.01 -2.91
C GLY A 201 8.97 1.97 -1.45
N SER A 202 10.25 2.24 -1.21
CA SER A 202 11.00 2.20 0.05
C SER A 202 10.45 3.01 1.23
N LYS A 203 9.21 3.50 1.18
CA LYS A 203 8.49 4.21 2.25
C LYS A 203 7.78 3.29 3.24
N MET A 204 8.03 1.97 3.16
CA MET A 204 7.65 1.00 4.19
C MET A 204 8.60 1.01 5.41
N THR A 205 9.56 1.94 5.42
CA THR A 205 10.55 2.14 6.49
C THR A 205 9.86 2.62 7.76
N ASP A 206 9.69 1.68 8.68
CA ASP A 206 9.42 1.87 10.10
C ASP A 206 8.35 2.90 10.53
N ILE A 207 7.08 2.61 10.19
CA ILE A 207 5.92 3.34 10.72
C ILE A 207 5.89 3.43 12.25
N ILE A 208 6.43 2.40 12.91
CA ILE A 208 6.45 2.35 14.37
C ILE A 208 7.48 3.34 14.90
N GLY A 209 8.67 3.37 14.31
CA GLY A 209 9.71 4.36 14.60
C GLY A 209 9.26 5.79 14.33
N ASP A 210 8.54 6.05 13.22
CA ASP A 210 7.99 7.38 12.93
C ASP A 210 7.02 7.83 14.04
N LEU A 211 6.08 6.98 14.43
CA LEU A 211 5.13 7.28 15.50
C LEU A 211 5.82 7.43 16.86
N ASP A 212 6.78 6.56 17.17
CA ASP A 212 7.53 6.62 18.43
C ASP A 212 8.36 7.91 18.51
N ALA A 213 8.94 8.38 17.40
CA ALA A 213 9.64 9.67 17.35
C ALA A 213 8.69 10.85 17.66
N ILE A 214 7.46 10.83 17.15
CA ILE A 214 6.46 11.86 17.46
C ILE A 214 6.04 11.77 18.94
N ILE A 215 5.77 10.55 19.44
CA ILE A 215 5.38 10.30 20.83
C ILE A 215 6.46 10.80 21.80
N ASP A 216 7.73 10.55 21.49
CA ASP A 216 8.88 10.93 22.32
C ASP A 216 9.18 12.44 22.27
N ALA A 217 8.84 13.09 21.16
CA ALA A 217 9.06 14.52 20.97
C ALA A 217 7.91 15.37 21.50
N LYS A 218 6.64 14.96 21.35
CA LYS A 218 5.48 15.81 21.63
C LYS A 218 5.40 16.26 23.10
N ARG A 219 4.82 17.43 23.33
CA ARG A 219 4.51 17.90 24.69
C ARG A 219 3.32 17.11 25.27
N HIS A 220 3.18 17.13 26.58
CA HIS A 220 2.07 16.44 27.26
C HIS A 220 0.69 17.00 26.89
N ASP A 221 0.61 18.29 26.58
CA ASP A 221 -0.59 19.00 26.12
C ASP A 221 -0.72 19.06 24.59
N THR A 222 0.11 18.32 23.85
CA THR A 222 -0.02 18.10 22.41
C THR A 222 -0.76 16.78 22.16
N THR A 223 -1.91 16.85 21.49
CA THR A 223 -2.70 15.69 21.06
C THR A 223 -2.14 15.11 19.77
N LEU A 224 -1.85 13.81 19.76
CA LEU A 224 -1.44 13.07 18.57
C LEU A 224 -2.65 12.33 17.97
N LEU A 225 -3.00 12.64 16.73
CA LEU A 225 -3.99 11.92 15.93
C LEU A 225 -3.28 11.14 14.82
N PHE A 226 -3.76 9.94 14.53
CA PHE A 226 -3.20 9.12 13.44
C PHE A 226 -4.27 8.81 12.41
N VAL A 227 -4.02 9.14 11.14
CA VAL A 227 -4.93 8.82 10.04
C VAL A 227 -4.29 7.76 9.15
N THR A 228 -4.99 6.66 8.94
CA THR A 228 -4.47 5.52 8.20
C THR A 228 -5.54 4.84 7.37
N ASP A 229 -5.17 4.32 6.21
CA ASP A 229 -6.07 3.53 5.37
C ASP A 229 -5.28 2.58 4.47
N GLY A 230 -5.98 1.70 3.76
CA GLY A 230 -5.43 0.75 2.81
C GLY A 230 -5.67 -0.70 3.23
N SER A 231 -6.26 -1.48 2.32
CA SER A 231 -6.60 -2.88 2.57
C SER A 231 -5.40 -3.76 2.91
N THR A 232 -4.18 -3.34 2.53
CA THR A 232 -2.97 -4.13 2.77
C THR A 232 -2.49 -4.13 4.22
N TRP A 233 -3.11 -3.35 5.12
CA TRP A 233 -2.93 -3.50 6.58
C TRP A 233 -3.22 -4.93 7.07
N ALA A 234 -4.08 -5.68 6.36
CA ALA A 234 -4.33 -7.09 6.64
C ALA A 234 -3.05 -7.96 6.58
N ALA A 235 -2.04 -7.55 5.80
CA ALA A 235 -0.75 -8.23 5.72
C ALA A 235 0.24 -7.77 6.82
N ARG A 236 -0.08 -6.70 7.57
CA ARG A 236 0.75 -6.13 8.66
C ARG A 236 -0.01 -5.96 9.96
N LEU A 237 -0.85 -6.94 10.29
CA LEU A 237 -1.60 -6.95 11.54
C LEU A 237 -0.70 -6.82 12.78
N SER A 238 0.55 -7.29 12.74
CA SER A 238 1.50 -7.11 13.83
C SER A 238 1.80 -5.64 14.12
N ASP A 239 1.96 -4.82 13.09
CA ASP A 239 2.25 -3.40 13.26
C ASP A 239 0.99 -2.62 13.54
N LEU A 240 -0.15 -2.99 12.93
CA LEU A 240 -1.44 -2.40 13.28
C LEU A 240 -1.77 -2.62 14.78
N ARG A 241 -1.50 -3.82 15.31
CA ARG A 241 -1.64 -4.12 16.75
C ARG A 241 -0.78 -3.19 17.60
N LYS A 242 0.50 -3.01 17.24
CA LYS A 242 1.40 -2.08 17.96
C LYS A 242 0.90 -0.63 17.95
N ILE A 243 0.27 -0.18 16.87
CA ILE A 243 -0.31 1.16 16.77
C ILE A 243 -1.55 1.27 17.67
N VAL A 244 -2.43 0.26 17.66
CA VAL A 244 -3.58 0.18 18.56
C VAL A 244 -3.13 0.13 20.03
N ASP A 245 -2.05 -0.58 20.35
CA ASP A 245 -1.49 -0.60 21.70
C ASP A 245 -1.02 0.79 22.16
N ARG A 246 -0.42 1.58 21.27
CA ARG A 246 -0.05 2.98 21.55
C ARG A 246 -1.27 3.84 21.80
N GLN A 247 -2.36 3.63 21.06
CA GLN A 247 -3.63 4.30 21.32
C GLN A 247 -4.19 3.92 22.69
N ASN A 248 -4.25 2.62 23.01
CA ASN A 248 -4.76 2.13 24.29
C ASN A 248 -3.93 2.60 25.49
N GLN A 249 -2.64 2.90 25.28
CA GLN A 249 -1.74 3.50 26.27
C GLN A 249 -1.90 5.03 26.39
N GLY A 250 -2.78 5.66 25.60
CA GLY A 250 -2.98 7.12 25.58
C GLY A 250 -1.86 7.90 24.86
N LYS A 251 -0.97 7.22 24.14
CA LYS A 251 0.12 7.87 23.38
C LYS A 251 -0.37 8.46 22.06
N ILE A 252 -1.33 7.78 21.43
CA ILE A 252 -2.11 8.25 20.29
C ILE A 252 -3.53 8.47 20.80
N ALA A 253 -4.12 9.64 20.61
CA ALA A 253 -5.45 9.92 21.15
C ALA A 253 -6.52 9.14 20.40
N ARG A 254 -6.44 9.09 19.05
CA ARG A 254 -7.35 8.30 18.22
C ARG A 254 -6.73 7.95 16.87
N ILE A 255 -7.15 6.82 16.33
CA ILE A 255 -6.82 6.35 14.98
C ILE A 255 -8.06 6.51 14.09
N TYR A 256 -7.89 7.07 12.90
CA TYR A 256 -8.98 7.28 11.93
C TYR A 256 -8.68 6.59 10.61
N THR A 257 -9.76 6.24 9.89
CA THR A 257 -9.75 5.79 8.49
C THR A 257 -10.62 6.72 7.67
N THR A 258 -10.58 6.63 6.33
CA THR A 258 -11.43 7.46 5.47
C THR A 258 -12.93 7.27 5.74
N LYS A 259 -13.34 6.09 6.24
CA LYS A 259 -14.73 5.81 6.64
C LYS A 259 -15.16 6.52 7.93
N MET A 260 -14.22 7.06 8.70
CA MET A 260 -14.46 7.74 9.97
C MET A 260 -14.44 9.27 9.81
N GLN A 261 -14.74 9.79 8.61
CA GLN A 261 -14.72 11.23 8.33
C GLN A 261 -15.55 12.04 9.33
N ALA A 262 -16.79 11.61 9.60
CA ALA A 262 -17.69 12.33 10.51
C ALA A 262 -17.14 12.38 11.95
N ASP A 263 -16.60 11.25 12.43
CA ASP A 263 -15.96 11.18 13.75
C ASP A 263 -14.72 12.07 13.82
N PHE A 264 -13.90 12.07 12.78
CA PHE A 264 -12.68 12.87 12.73
C PHE A 264 -13.01 14.36 12.77
N LEU A 265 -14.00 14.82 11.99
CA LEU A 265 -14.43 16.21 11.96
C LEU A 265 -14.96 16.66 13.34
N ALA A 266 -15.84 15.86 13.95
CA ALA A 266 -16.41 16.15 15.27
C ALA A 266 -15.32 16.24 16.36
N ASP A 267 -14.33 15.34 16.34
CA ASP A 267 -13.23 15.36 17.29
C ASP A 267 -12.29 16.56 17.07
N LEU A 268 -12.04 16.96 15.81
CA LEU A 268 -11.29 18.18 15.50
C LEU A 268 -12.00 19.44 16.02
N GLU A 269 -13.31 19.56 15.83
CA GLU A 269 -14.12 20.67 16.36
C GLU A 269 -14.08 20.71 17.90
N GLY A 270 -14.21 19.54 18.54
CA GLY A 270 -14.11 19.41 19.99
C GLY A 270 -12.73 19.79 20.54
N LEU A 271 -11.66 19.38 19.85
CA LEU A 271 -10.28 19.77 20.19
C LEU A 271 -10.07 21.27 20.01
N LYS A 272 -10.56 21.86 18.92
CA LYS A 272 -10.49 23.30 18.69
C LYS A 272 -11.12 24.09 19.84
N GLY A 273 -12.35 23.74 20.20
CA GLY A 273 -13.08 24.39 21.30
C GLY A 273 -12.40 24.22 22.65
N SER A 274 -11.97 22.99 23.00
CA SER A 274 -11.34 22.70 24.29
C SER A 274 -9.94 23.29 24.46
N MET A 275 -9.22 23.51 23.36
CA MET A 275 -7.86 24.04 23.36
C MET A 275 -7.77 25.56 23.16
N GLY A 276 -8.89 26.20 22.80
CA GLY A 276 -8.98 27.63 22.49
C GLY A 276 -8.25 28.01 21.20
N LEU A 277 -8.41 27.19 20.16
CA LEU A 277 -7.79 27.35 18.83
C LEU A 277 -8.75 27.94 17.80
#